data_AF-A0A1S1NB10-F1
#
_entry.id   AF-A0A1S1NB10-F1
#
_cell.length_a   1.000
_cell.length_b   1.000
_cell.length_c   1.000
_cell.angle_alpha   90.00
_cell.angle_beta   90.00
_cell.angle_gamma   90.00
#
_symmetry.space_group_name_H-M   'P 1'
#
loop_
_entity.id
_entity.type
_entity.pdbx_description
1 polymer ?
#
loop_
_entity_poly.entity_id
_entity_poly.type
_entity_poly.pdbx_seq_one_letter_code
_entity_poly.pdbx_strand_id
1 'polypeptide(L)'
;MIKKYHLAFVISLSILGTIFAITQFTGAQNTAVKQSPESQVIVSNTYDATIKGDKEITGDAADSISVGNAHSSIFDASVLALAIEDVGDYIEFNQYADRAQKKTALFEKWALDPKMLKLQQDILVKTELAESVFGENQAHARLLAIDYLGYLSKNGQRDAIEHTIYDLSKRINNEPWVKGVEHDYVDLMFKYTDSLTQDELMSNFEEIIEFSGYSKKSHDLFTTGLSLSETVLLLPDSKMEELRTRLKLVKEQL
;
A
#
# COMPACT_ATOMS: atom_id res chain seq x y z
N MET A 1 -4.14 18.76 67.96
CA MET A 1 -3.46 19.68 67.03
C MET A 1 -2.05 19.19 66.78
N ILE A 2 -1.84 18.49 65.66
CA ILE A 2 -0.54 17.97 65.23
C ILE A 2 -0.30 18.59 63.85
N LYS A 3 0.65 19.53 63.77
CA LYS A 3 1.06 20.17 62.50
C LYS A 3 2.04 19.24 61.79
N LYS A 4 1.63 18.72 60.63
CA LYS A 4 2.50 18.04 59.67
C LYS A 4 3.26 19.10 58.88
N TYR A 5 4.59 19.05 58.91
CA TYR A 5 5.45 19.82 58.02
C TYR A 5 5.71 18.98 56.77
N HIS A 6 5.27 19.49 55.62
CA HIS A 6 5.60 18.96 54.30
C HIS A 6 7.04 19.34 53.96
N LEU A 7 7.90 18.33 53.79
CA LEU A 7 9.24 18.48 53.25
C LEU A 7 9.13 18.40 51.71
N ALA A 8 9.26 19.55 51.05
CA ALA A 8 9.34 19.65 49.61
C ALA A 8 10.76 19.29 49.15
N PHE A 9 10.89 18.22 48.36
CA PHE A 9 12.15 17.82 47.74
C PHE A 9 12.17 18.41 46.32
N VAL A 10 12.91 19.51 46.16
CA VAL A 10 13.21 20.14 44.87
C VAL A 10 14.41 19.41 44.28
N ILE A 11 14.22 18.67 43.19
CA ILE A 11 15.33 18.21 42.35
C ILE A 11 15.27 19.05 41.08
N SER A 12 16.18 20.01 40.98
CA SER A 12 16.49 20.70 39.73
C SER A 12 17.41 19.80 38.91
N LEU A 13 16.97 19.40 37.71
CA LEU A 13 17.89 18.86 36.72
C LEU A 13 17.82 19.77 35.48
N SER A 14 18.79 20.67 35.42
CA SER A 14 19.10 21.51 34.27
C SER A 14 20.05 20.73 33.37
N ILE A 15 19.59 20.34 32.17
CA ILE A 15 20.50 19.97 31.09
C ILE A 15 20.13 20.83 29.88
N LEU A 16 20.92 21.90 29.72
CA LEU A 16 21.16 22.58 28.46
C LEU A 16 21.77 21.59 27.48
N GLY A 17 21.31 21.63 26.23
CA GLY A 17 21.87 20.84 25.13
C GLY A 17 21.19 21.16 23.82
N THR A 18 21.25 22.42 23.41
CA THR A 18 20.88 22.92 22.08
C THR A 18 21.71 22.21 21.00
N ILE A 19 21.06 21.44 20.14
CA ILE A 19 21.61 21.10 18.82
C ILE A 19 20.64 21.68 17.78
N PHE A 20 20.99 22.87 17.29
CA PHE A 20 20.48 23.41 16.04
C PHE A 20 21.24 22.71 14.91
N ALA A 21 20.60 21.76 14.23
CA ALA A 21 21.02 21.37 12.88
C ALA A 21 20.24 22.25 11.89
N ILE A 22 20.84 23.38 11.52
CA ILE A 22 20.43 24.16 10.36
C ILE A 22 21.08 23.48 9.14
N THR A 23 20.33 22.65 8.45
CA THR A 23 20.71 22.23 7.09
C THR A 23 20.18 23.28 6.12
N GLN A 24 21.07 24.19 5.72
CA GLN A 24 20.86 24.99 4.52
C GLN A 24 20.91 24.03 3.32
N PHE A 25 19.76 23.75 2.71
CA PHE A 25 19.75 23.21 1.35
C PHE A 25 19.44 24.35 0.38
N THR A 26 20.49 24.72 -0.35
CA THR A 26 20.49 25.68 -1.45
C THR A 26 19.57 25.25 -2.56
N GLY A 27 18.74 26.18 -3.02
CA GLY A 27 17.90 25.97 -4.20
C GLY A 27 18.72 25.68 -5.46
N ALA A 28 18.27 24.67 -6.19
CA ALA A 28 18.53 24.54 -7.61
C ALA A 28 17.19 24.66 -8.33
N GLN A 29 16.90 25.86 -8.85
CA GLN A 29 16.04 25.97 -10.01
C GLN A 29 16.77 25.30 -11.18
N ASN A 30 16.20 24.24 -11.73
CA ASN A 30 16.41 23.89 -13.13
C ASN A 30 15.17 23.18 -13.69
N THR A 31 14.46 23.93 -14.51
CA THR A 31 13.50 23.52 -15.54
C THR A 31 13.87 22.19 -16.20
N ALA A 32 13.06 21.15 -15.98
CA ALA A 32 12.98 19.99 -16.85
C ALA A 32 11.79 20.17 -17.79
N VAL A 33 12.10 20.58 -19.01
CA VAL A 33 11.21 20.66 -20.16
C VAL A 33 10.73 19.24 -20.50
N LYS A 34 9.41 19.10 -20.69
CA LYS A 34 8.73 17.95 -21.32
C LYS A 34 9.47 17.54 -22.60
N GLN A 35 10.08 16.36 -22.60
CA GLN A 35 10.36 15.62 -23.84
C GLN A 35 9.49 14.36 -23.83
N SER A 36 8.52 14.35 -24.74
CA SER A 36 7.71 13.19 -25.09
C SER A 36 8.57 12.21 -25.89
N PRO A 37 8.62 10.92 -25.55
CA PRO A 37 9.05 9.88 -26.47
C PRO A 37 7.87 9.46 -27.34
N GLU A 38 8.19 9.29 -28.62
CA GLU A 38 7.28 8.92 -29.71
C GLU A 38 6.67 7.52 -29.54
N SER A 39 5.48 7.38 -30.12
CA SER A 39 4.67 6.16 -30.18
C SER A 39 5.47 4.92 -30.61
N GLN A 40 5.44 3.88 -29.78
CA GLN A 40 5.67 2.51 -30.24
C GLN A 40 4.36 1.72 -30.15
N VAL A 41 3.94 1.25 -31.31
CA VAL A 41 2.76 0.40 -31.53
C VAL A 41 2.98 -0.92 -30.81
N ILE A 42 2.17 -1.22 -29.79
CA ILE A 42 2.08 -2.56 -29.20
C ILE A 42 0.82 -3.23 -29.76
N VAL A 43 1.06 -4.31 -30.50
CA VAL A 43 0.07 -5.22 -31.07
C VAL A 43 -0.80 -5.81 -29.96
N SER A 44 -2.12 -5.62 -30.05
CA SER A 44 -3.10 -6.28 -29.20
C SER A 44 -3.10 -7.79 -29.50
N ASN A 45 -2.66 -8.60 -28.55
CA ASN A 45 -2.96 -10.03 -28.56
C ASN A 45 -4.31 -10.26 -27.89
N THR A 46 -5.32 -10.45 -28.74
CA THR A 46 -6.64 -10.97 -28.37
C THR A 46 -6.48 -12.45 -28.00
N TYR A 47 -6.67 -12.81 -26.73
CA TYR A 47 -6.76 -14.21 -26.32
C TYR A 47 -8.19 -14.71 -26.51
N ASP A 48 -8.36 -15.49 -27.58
CA ASP A 48 -9.58 -16.24 -27.89
C ASP A 48 -9.43 -17.65 -27.29
N ALA A 49 -10.03 -17.90 -26.12
CA ALA A 49 -10.01 -19.21 -25.49
C ALA A 49 -11.21 -20.04 -25.96
N THR A 50 -11.02 -20.76 -27.07
CA THR A 50 -11.94 -21.83 -27.47
C THR A 50 -11.63 -23.08 -26.64
N ILE A 51 -12.48 -23.41 -25.67
CA ILE A 51 -12.46 -24.71 -24.99
C ILE A 51 -13.13 -25.74 -25.91
N LYS A 52 -12.36 -26.72 -26.39
CA LYS A 52 -12.90 -27.96 -26.97
C LYS A 52 -12.41 -29.14 -26.15
N GLY A 53 -13.38 -29.91 -25.65
CA GLY A 53 -13.19 -31.08 -24.83
C GLY A 53 -12.76 -32.33 -25.60
N ASP A 54 -12.52 -33.33 -24.76
CA ASP A 54 -12.45 -34.78 -24.96
C ASP A 54 -11.24 -35.36 -25.69
N LYS A 55 -10.37 -35.99 -24.88
CA LYS A 55 -10.00 -37.39 -25.11
C LYS A 55 -9.53 -38.10 -23.84
N GLU A 56 -10.22 -39.19 -23.57
CA GLU A 56 -9.98 -40.26 -22.60
C GLU A 56 -8.73 -41.09 -22.98
N ILE A 57 -7.81 -41.32 -22.04
CA ILE A 57 -6.85 -42.45 -22.04
C ILE A 57 -6.62 -42.93 -20.60
N THR A 58 -6.72 -44.23 -20.42
CA THR A 58 -6.63 -45.07 -19.23
C THR A 58 -5.19 -45.36 -18.78
N GLY A 59 -4.97 -45.63 -17.48
CA GLY A 59 -3.76 -46.32 -16.97
C GLY A 59 -3.32 -45.93 -15.55
N ASP A 60 -3.28 -46.92 -14.65
CA ASP A 60 -3.05 -46.85 -13.20
C ASP A 60 -1.69 -46.32 -12.70
N ALA A 61 -1.76 -45.79 -11.46
CA ALA A 61 -0.76 -45.74 -10.38
C ALA A 61 0.42 -44.74 -10.46
N ALA A 62 0.23 -43.56 -9.85
CA ALA A 62 0.92 -43.18 -8.61
C ALA A 62 0.32 -41.85 -8.10
N ASP A 63 -0.44 -41.93 -7.01
CA ASP A 63 -0.92 -40.78 -6.24
C ASP A 63 0.25 -39.90 -5.81
N SER A 64 0.44 -38.81 -6.54
CA SER A 64 0.84 -37.54 -5.94
C SER A 64 -0.17 -36.53 -6.42
N ILE A 65 -1.13 -36.21 -5.55
CA ILE A 65 -2.02 -35.07 -5.73
C ILE A 65 -1.13 -33.83 -5.61
N SER A 66 -0.48 -33.48 -6.72
CA SER A 66 -0.02 -32.12 -6.94
C SER A 66 -1.30 -31.29 -7.05
N VAL A 67 -1.70 -30.67 -5.94
CA VAL A 67 -2.58 -29.50 -5.97
C VAL A 67 -1.77 -28.42 -6.70
N GLY A 68 -1.79 -28.50 -8.03
CA GLY A 68 -1.11 -27.57 -8.90
C GLY A 68 -1.75 -26.21 -8.73
N ASN A 69 -1.14 -25.38 -7.88
CA ASN A 69 -1.43 -23.96 -7.76
C ASN A 69 -1.19 -23.31 -9.13
N ALA A 70 -2.24 -23.21 -9.95
CA ALA A 70 -2.18 -22.60 -11.28
C ALA A 70 -1.66 -21.15 -11.24
N HIS A 71 -1.82 -20.47 -10.09
CA HIS A 71 -1.31 -19.13 -9.85
C HIS A 71 0.20 -19.03 -9.59
N SER A 72 0.86 -20.12 -9.16
CA SER A 72 2.32 -20.14 -8.95
C SER A 72 3.11 -20.09 -10.27
N SER A 73 2.49 -20.44 -11.39
CA SER A 73 3.16 -20.54 -12.70
C SER A 73 3.58 -19.20 -13.31
N ILE A 74 3.05 -18.08 -12.77
CA ILE A 74 3.29 -16.73 -13.32
C ILE A 74 4.53 -16.07 -12.70
N PHE A 75 4.96 -16.51 -11.52
CA PHE A 75 6.08 -15.90 -10.81
C PHE A 75 7.29 -16.82 -10.78
N ASP A 76 8.46 -16.17 -10.78
CA ASP A 76 9.73 -16.85 -10.56
C ASP A 76 9.70 -17.55 -9.20
N ALA A 77 9.94 -18.87 -9.19
CA ALA A 77 9.88 -19.68 -7.97
C ALA A 77 10.82 -19.16 -6.88
N SER A 78 11.94 -18.53 -7.26
CA SER A 78 12.87 -17.92 -6.33
C SER A 78 12.27 -16.70 -5.61
N VAL A 79 11.50 -15.87 -6.31
CA VAL A 79 10.84 -14.67 -5.76
C VAL A 79 9.71 -15.09 -4.82
N LEU A 80 8.94 -16.12 -5.17
CA LEU A 80 7.90 -16.66 -4.29
C LEU A 80 8.50 -17.25 -3.00
N ALA A 81 9.56 -18.06 -3.12
CA ALA A 81 10.22 -18.65 -1.97
C ALA A 81 10.77 -17.55 -1.02
N LEU A 82 11.41 -16.53 -1.59
CA LEU A 82 11.93 -15.40 -0.83
C LEU A 82 10.79 -14.62 -0.15
N ALA A 83 9.69 -14.34 -0.85
CA ALA A 83 8.57 -13.62 -0.26
C ALA A 83 7.93 -14.39 0.91
N ILE A 84 7.87 -15.73 0.83
CA ILE A 84 7.36 -16.58 1.93
C ILE A 84 8.27 -16.49 3.15
N GLU A 85 9.59 -16.57 2.95
CA GLU A 85 10.59 -16.39 4.01
C GLU A 85 10.46 -15.01 4.66
N ASP A 86 10.45 -13.95 3.84
CA ASP A 86 10.38 -12.57 4.29
C ASP A 86 9.06 -12.26 5.05
N VAL A 87 7.95 -12.96 4.75
CA VAL A 87 6.71 -12.89 5.55
C VAL A 87 6.91 -13.48 6.95
N GLY A 88 7.66 -14.58 7.06
CA GLY A 88 8.05 -15.16 8.35
C GLY A 88 8.87 -14.16 9.18
N ASP A 89 9.91 -13.60 8.57
CA ASP A 89 10.76 -12.57 9.18
C ASP A 89 9.93 -11.36 9.63
N TYR A 90 9.02 -10.89 8.77
CA TYR A 90 8.14 -9.77 9.08
C TYR A 90 7.25 -10.00 10.31
N ILE A 91 6.73 -11.22 10.49
CA ILE A 91 5.96 -11.59 11.67
C ILE A 91 6.84 -11.53 12.92
N GLU A 92 8.06 -12.05 12.83
CA GLU A 92 9.03 -12.06 13.94
C GLU A 92 9.50 -10.66 14.32
N PHE A 93 9.60 -9.73 13.36
CA PHE A 93 10.04 -8.34 13.61
C PHE A 93 9.29 -7.69 14.77
N ASN A 94 8.00 -7.98 14.95
CA ASN A 94 7.18 -7.40 16.01
C ASN A 94 7.68 -7.69 17.44
N GLN A 95 8.50 -8.72 17.61
CA GLN A 95 9.08 -9.09 18.91
C GLN A 95 10.31 -8.24 19.28
N TYR A 96 10.89 -7.52 18.31
CA TYR A 96 12.12 -6.79 18.51
C TYR A 96 11.90 -5.28 18.74
N ALA A 97 12.80 -4.66 19.50
CA ALA A 97 12.77 -3.22 19.76
C ALA A 97 13.11 -2.39 18.51
N ASP A 98 13.96 -2.93 17.63
CA ASP A 98 14.42 -2.35 16.37
C ASP A 98 13.53 -2.73 15.17
N ARG A 99 12.29 -3.17 15.40
CA ARG A 99 11.36 -3.64 14.35
C ARG A 99 11.22 -2.68 13.17
N ALA A 100 11.23 -1.37 13.41
CA ALA A 100 11.12 -0.37 12.35
C ALA A 100 12.34 -0.40 11.41
N GLN A 101 13.55 -0.53 11.99
CA GLN A 101 14.80 -0.60 11.22
C GLN A 101 14.86 -1.91 10.41
N LYS A 102 14.40 -3.03 10.99
CA LYS A 102 14.31 -4.31 10.28
C LYS A 102 13.34 -4.25 9.10
N LYS A 103 12.15 -3.66 9.28
CA LYS A 103 11.19 -3.42 8.19
C LYS A 103 11.82 -2.57 7.08
N THR A 104 12.46 -1.46 7.43
CA THR A 104 13.12 -0.59 6.45
C THR A 104 14.20 -1.33 5.67
N ALA A 105 15.06 -2.12 6.33
CA ALA A 105 16.10 -2.89 5.65
C ALA A 105 15.53 -3.94 4.68
N LEU A 106 14.43 -4.60 5.06
CA LEU A 106 13.70 -5.50 4.18
C LEU A 106 13.16 -4.76 2.94
N PHE A 107 12.53 -3.60 3.13
CA PHE A 107 11.98 -2.81 2.03
C PHE A 107 13.04 -2.23 1.09
N GLU A 108 14.19 -1.81 1.63
CA GLU A 108 15.33 -1.35 0.83
C GLU A 108 15.87 -2.47 -0.06
N LYS A 109 15.95 -3.71 0.45
CA LYS A 109 16.32 -4.90 -0.34
C LYS A 109 15.30 -5.14 -1.46
N TRP A 110 14.01 -5.07 -1.16
CA TRP A 110 12.94 -5.30 -2.13
C TRP A 110 12.83 -4.21 -3.21
N ALA A 111 13.13 -2.95 -2.87
CA ALA A 111 13.08 -1.84 -3.81
C ALA A 111 14.04 -2.00 -5.00
N LEU A 112 15.02 -2.90 -4.88
CA LEU A 112 15.97 -3.26 -5.93
C LEU A 112 15.47 -4.37 -6.87
N ASP A 113 14.34 -5.04 -6.55
CA ASP A 113 13.79 -6.15 -7.32
C ASP A 113 12.38 -5.82 -7.87
N PRO A 114 12.25 -5.51 -9.18
CA PRO A 114 10.96 -5.21 -9.79
C PRO A 114 10.00 -6.41 -9.78
N LYS A 115 10.50 -7.65 -9.72
CA LYS A 115 9.63 -8.84 -9.60
C LYS A 115 8.98 -8.90 -8.22
N MET A 116 9.73 -8.53 -7.18
CA MET A 116 9.20 -8.45 -5.83
C MET A 116 8.11 -7.38 -5.75
N LEU A 117 8.35 -6.18 -6.31
CA LEU A 117 7.33 -5.15 -6.40
C LEU A 117 6.04 -5.67 -7.05
N LYS A 118 6.17 -6.31 -8.23
CA LYS A 118 5.00 -6.85 -8.93
C LYS A 118 4.26 -7.90 -8.10
N LEU A 119 4.98 -8.77 -7.41
CA LEU A 119 4.38 -9.76 -6.50
C LEU A 119 3.59 -9.08 -5.38
N GLN A 120 4.14 -8.05 -4.72
CA GLN A 120 3.45 -7.34 -3.63
C GLN A 120 2.16 -6.66 -4.11
N GLN A 121 2.16 -6.05 -5.30
CA GLN A 121 0.94 -5.49 -5.88
C GLN A 121 -0.10 -6.59 -6.17
N ASP A 122 0.36 -7.72 -6.74
CA ASP A 122 -0.51 -8.82 -7.11
C ASP A 122 -1.10 -9.56 -5.91
N ILE A 123 -0.41 -9.60 -4.76
CA ILE A 123 -0.93 -10.16 -3.49
C ILE A 123 -2.22 -9.45 -3.07
N LEU A 124 -2.32 -8.14 -3.31
CA LEU A 124 -3.47 -7.32 -2.92
C LEU A 124 -4.58 -7.36 -3.97
N VAL A 125 -4.21 -7.35 -5.25
CA VAL A 125 -5.17 -7.23 -6.35
C VAL A 125 -5.80 -8.58 -6.72
N LYS A 126 -5.01 -9.65 -6.83
CA LYS A 126 -5.48 -10.96 -7.32
C LYS A 126 -6.15 -11.75 -6.19
N THR A 127 -7.45 -12.02 -6.35
CA THR A 127 -8.35 -12.60 -5.33
C THR A 127 -7.77 -13.76 -4.53
N GLU A 128 -7.13 -14.72 -5.19
CA GLU A 128 -6.72 -15.97 -4.57
C GLU A 128 -5.20 -16.07 -4.40
N LEU A 129 -4.42 -15.07 -4.81
CA LEU A 129 -2.95 -15.20 -4.79
C LEU A 129 -2.42 -15.27 -3.36
N ALA A 130 -2.88 -14.38 -2.47
CA ALA A 130 -2.45 -14.37 -1.08
C ALA A 130 -2.78 -15.69 -0.37
N GLU A 131 -3.99 -16.20 -0.54
CA GLU A 131 -4.44 -17.45 0.07
C GLU A 131 -3.70 -18.66 -0.52
N SER A 132 -3.57 -18.74 -1.85
CA SER A 132 -2.91 -19.87 -2.51
C SER A 132 -1.42 -19.96 -2.22
N VAL A 133 -0.72 -18.82 -2.09
CA VAL A 133 0.74 -18.79 -1.87
C VAL A 133 1.10 -18.83 -0.40
N PHE A 134 0.39 -18.09 0.45
CA PHE A 134 0.77 -17.89 1.86
C PHE A 134 -0.12 -18.63 2.86
N GLY A 135 -1.23 -19.23 2.41
CA GLY A 135 -2.12 -20.04 3.26
C GLY A 135 -2.57 -19.28 4.51
N GLU A 136 -2.26 -19.83 5.68
CA GLU A 136 -2.58 -19.23 6.98
C GLU A 136 -1.92 -17.85 7.20
N ASN A 137 -0.82 -17.56 6.52
CA ASN A 137 -0.09 -16.30 6.61
C ASN A 137 -0.60 -15.23 5.61
N GLN A 138 -1.67 -15.47 4.87
CA GLN A 138 -2.16 -14.53 3.84
C GLN A 138 -2.41 -13.11 4.36
N ALA A 139 -2.91 -12.96 5.59
CA ALA A 139 -3.18 -11.64 6.18
C ALA A 139 -1.87 -10.88 6.46
N HIS A 140 -0.84 -11.58 6.94
CA HIS A 140 0.49 -11.00 7.14
C HIS A 140 1.15 -10.63 5.82
N ALA A 141 1.00 -11.45 4.78
CA ALA A 141 1.49 -11.14 3.44
C ALA A 141 0.85 -9.87 2.86
N ARG A 142 -0.47 -9.71 3.01
CA ARG A 142 -1.20 -8.50 2.58
C ARG A 142 -0.76 -7.27 3.37
N LEU A 143 -0.65 -7.39 4.70
CA LEU A 143 -0.16 -6.29 5.53
C LEU A 143 1.28 -5.89 5.17
N LEU A 144 2.15 -6.85 4.91
CA LEU A 144 3.52 -6.61 4.48
C LEU A 144 3.56 -5.90 3.12
N ALA A 145 2.74 -6.33 2.15
CA ALA A 145 2.61 -5.66 0.85
C ALA A 145 2.18 -4.19 1.01
N ILE A 146 1.18 -3.92 1.87
CA ILE A 146 0.70 -2.56 2.15
C ILE A 146 1.79 -1.71 2.81
N ASP A 147 2.49 -2.23 3.82
CA ASP A 147 3.58 -1.52 4.48
C ASP A 147 4.72 -1.20 3.50
N TYR A 148 5.05 -2.12 2.59
CA TYR A 148 6.05 -1.92 1.55
C TYR A 148 5.64 -0.84 0.55
N LEU A 149 4.41 -0.90 0.02
CA LEU A 149 3.90 0.13 -0.91
C LEU A 149 3.82 1.51 -0.23
N GLY A 150 3.43 1.55 1.05
CA GLY A 150 3.48 2.76 1.86
C GLY A 150 4.90 3.29 2.05
N TYR A 151 5.89 2.41 2.25
CA TYR A 151 7.30 2.79 2.30
C TYR A 151 7.75 3.43 0.98
N LEU A 152 7.45 2.82 -0.17
CA LEU A 152 7.80 3.39 -1.48
C LEU A 152 7.16 4.77 -1.69
N SER A 153 5.88 4.89 -1.34
CA SER A 153 5.10 6.13 -1.44
C SER A 153 5.71 7.26 -0.59
N LYS A 154 6.09 6.98 0.67
CA LYS A 154 6.77 7.95 1.56
C LYS A 154 8.16 8.38 1.06
N ASN A 155 8.79 7.58 0.21
CA ASN A 155 10.06 7.89 -0.44
C ASN A 155 9.87 8.51 -1.84
N GLY A 156 8.66 8.94 -2.19
CA GLY A 156 8.34 9.62 -3.44
C GLY A 156 8.05 8.69 -4.63
N GLN A 157 8.10 7.38 -4.46
CA GLN A 157 7.78 6.40 -5.50
C GLN A 157 6.28 6.02 -5.41
N ARG A 158 5.40 6.95 -5.78
CA ARG A 158 3.95 6.84 -5.55
C ARG A 158 3.21 5.99 -6.59
N ASP A 159 3.70 5.91 -7.83
CA ASP A 159 3.07 5.16 -8.93
C ASP A 159 2.68 3.72 -8.53
N ALA A 160 3.52 3.06 -7.74
CA ALA A 160 3.29 1.70 -7.29
C ALA A 160 2.01 1.56 -6.45
N ILE A 161 1.80 2.45 -5.47
CA ILE A 161 0.63 2.41 -4.59
C ILE A 161 -0.61 2.94 -5.33
N GLU A 162 -0.46 3.97 -6.18
CA GLU A 162 -1.55 4.53 -6.99
C GLU A 162 -2.12 3.48 -7.94
N HIS A 163 -1.25 2.74 -8.64
CA HIS A 163 -1.66 1.66 -9.53
C HIS A 163 -2.36 0.52 -8.79
N THR A 164 -1.86 0.15 -7.60
CA THR A 164 -2.51 -0.88 -6.76
C THR A 164 -3.88 -0.42 -6.25
N ILE A 165 -4.01 0.83 -5.80
CA ILE A 165 -5.32 1.40 -5.41
C ILE A 165 -6.27 1.37 -6.60
N TYR A 166 -5.82 1.77 -7.79
CA TYR A 166 -6.62 1.77 -9.00
C TYR A 166 -7.13 0.36 -9.36
N ASP A 167 -6.25 -0.64 -9.41
CA ASP A 167 -6.65 -2.01 -9.74
C ASP A 167 -7.54 -2.64 -8.66
N LEU A 168 -7.25 -2.36 -7.39
CA LEU A 168 -8.09 -2.81 -6.28
C LEU A 168 -9.47 -2.14 -6.30
N SER A 169 -9.54 -0.86 -6.68
CA SER A 169 -10.80 -0.14 -6.83
C SER A 169 -11.67 -0.72 -7.94
N LYS A 170 -11.07 -1.12 -9.07
CA LYS A 170 -11.78 -1.81 -10.16
C LYS A 170 -12.40 -3.09 -9.66
N ARG A 171 -11.66 -3.88 -8.90
CA ARG A 171 -12.15 -5.10 -8.27
C ARG A 171 -13.29 -4.80 -7.30
N ILE A 172 -13.10 -3.88 -6.36
CA ILE A 172 -14.13 -3.47 -5.40
C ILE A 172 -15.41 -3.02 -6.09
N ASN A 173 -15.30 -2.30 -7.20
CA ASN A 173 -16.43 -1.77 -7.94
C ASN A 173 -17.17 -2.83 -8.77
N ASN A 174 -16.43 -3.74 -9.43
CA ASN A 174 -17.00 -4.65 -10.42
C ASN A 174 -17.20 -6.10 -9.95
N GLU A 175 -16.55 -6.50 -8.85
CA GLU A 175 -16.61 -7.87 -8.33
C GLU A 175 -17.37 -7.96 -6.98
N PRO A 176 -17.81 -9.16 -6.58
CA PRO A 176 -18.27 -9.41 -5.22
C PRO A 176 -17.16 -9.12 -4.21
N TRP A 177 -17.54 -8.55 -3.07
CA TRP A 177 -16.59 -8.32 -1.99
C TRP A 177 -16.18 -9.64 -1.34
N VAL A 178 -14.88 -9.92 -1.37
CA VAL A 178 -14.27 -11.00 -0.62
C VAL A 178 -13.66 -10.39 0.63
N LYS A 179 -13.86 -11.04 1.78
CA LYS A 179 -13.44 -10.55 3.10
C LYS A 179 -11.99 -10.02 3.08
N GLY A 180 -11.79 -8.83 3.63
CA GLY A 180 -10.48 -8.21 3.78
C GLY A 180 -10.08 -7.27 2.63
N VAL A 181 -10.70 -7.38 1.44
CA VAL A 181 -10.37 -6.50 0.30
C VAL A 181 -10.70 -5.03 0.60
N GLU A 182 -11.77 -4.81 1.37
CA GLU A 182 -12.20 -3.51 1.86
C GLU A 182 -11.18 -2.88 2.81
N HIS A 183 -10.56 -3.69 3.67
CA HIS A 183 -9.55 -3.23 4.62
C HIS A 183 -8.26 -2.86 3.92
N ASP A 184 -7.80 -3.70 2.98
CA ASP A 184 -6.61 -3.39 2.18
C ASP A 184 -6.76 -2.06 1.43
N TYR A 185 -7.93 -1.81 0.83
CA TYR A 185 -8.18 -0.56 0.12
C TYR A 185 -8.15 0.65 1.05
N VAL A 186 -8.78 0.55 2.23
CA VAL A 186 -8.74 1.61 3.25
C VAL A 186 -7.30 1.87 3.69
N ASP A 187 -6.53 0.81 3.96
CA ASP A 187 -5.15 0.92 4.42
C ASP A 187 -4.23 1.49 3.33
N LEU A 188 -4.38 1.10 2.07
CA LEU A 188 -3.63 1.70 0.96
C LEU A 188 -3.97 3.19 0.78
N MET A 189 -5.25 3.55 0.83
CA MET A 189 -5.67 4.96 0.77
C MET A 189 -5.10 5.77 1.92
N PHE A 190 -5.12 5.21 3.14
CA PHE A 190 -4.50 5.81 4.31
C PHE A 190 -3.00 6.02 4.10
N LYS A 191 -2.24 4.98 3.72
CA LYS A 191 -0.78 5.05 3.52
C LYS A 191 -0.40 6.03 2.40
N TYR A 192 -1.15 6.04 1.30
CA TYR A 192 -0.96 6.97 0.20
C TYR A 192 -1.17 8.41 0.67
N THR A 193 -2.29 8.68 1.34
CA THR A 193 -2.63 10.04 1.80
C THR A 193 -1.62 10.55 2.83
N ASP A 194 -1.16 9.67 3.72
CA ASP A 194 -0.13 9.95 4.73
C ASP A 194 1.28 10.21 4.12
N SER A 195 1.47 9.89 2.83
CA SER A 195 2.68 10.24 2.08
C SER A 195 2.64 11.62 1.43
N LEU A 196 1.46 12.25 1.42
CA LEU A 196 1.23 13.56 0.81
C LEU A 196 1.41 14.65 1.86
N THR A 197 1.94 15.78 1.40
CA THR A 197 1.75 17.05 2.10
C THR A 197 0.29 17.50 1.96
N GLN A 198 -0.15 18.40 2.85
CA GLN A 198 -1.50 18.98 2.78
C GLN A 198 -1.75 19.70 1.45
N ASP A 199 -0.74 20.39 0.92
CA ASP A 199 -0.87 21.10 -0.35
C ASP A 199 -0.98 20.14 -1.53
N GLU A 200 -0.22 19.04 -1.55
CA GLU A 200 -0.35 18.00 -2.58
C GLU A 200 -1.74 17.36 -2.55
N LEU A 201 -2.25 17.00 -1.36
CA LEU A 201 -3.59 16.44 -1.21
C LEU A 201 -4.66 17.38 -1.79
N MET A 202 -4.61 18.66 -1.41
CA MET A 202 -5.64 19.63 -1.81
C MET A 202 -5.52 20.05 -3.28
N SER A 203 -4.30 20.05 -3.84
CA SER A 203 -4.06 20.45 -5.23
C SER A 203 -4.36 19.33 -6.22
N ASN A 204 -4.16 18.07 -5.82
CA ASN A 204 -4.32 16.91 -6.69
C ASN A 204 -5.58 16.10 -6.34
N PHE A 205 -6.51 16.67 -5.57
CA PHE A 205 -7.69 15.95 -5.07
C PHE A 205 -8.50 15.27 -6.19
N GLU A 206 -8.69 15.93 -7.32
CA GLU A 206 -9.43 15.39 -8.45
C GLU A 206 -8.71 14.20 -9.11
N GLU A 207 -7.37 14.25 -9.21
CA GLU A 207 -6.56 13.13 -9.70
C GLU A 207 -6.65 11.94 -8.72
N ILE A 208 -6.64 12.22 -7.41
CA ILE A 208 -6.80 11.21 -6.36
C ILE A 208 -8.15 10.51 -6.48
N ILE A 209 -9.23 11.27 -6.69
CA ILE A 209 -10.57 10.72 -6.91
C ILE A 209 -10.63 9.83 -8.15
N GLU A 210 -9.94 10.23 -9.23
CA GLU A 210 -9.92 9.49 -10.49
C GLU A 210 -9.19 8.16 -10.35
N PHE A 211 -7.92 8.15 -9.92
CA PHE A 211 -7.17 6.90 -9.84
C PHE A 211 -7.69 6.01 -8.72
N SER A 212 -8.31 6.56 -7.66
CA SER A 212 -8.88 5.74 -6.60
C SER A 212 -10.14 4.98 -7.04
N GLY A 213 -10.65 5.22 -8.24
CA GLY A 213 -11.92 4.64 -8.71
C GLY A 213 -13.06 4.97 -7.76
N TYR A 214 -13.09 6.20 -7.25
CA TYR A 214 -14.12 6.65 -6.31
C TYR A 214 -15.52 6.48 -6.92
N SER A 215 -16.39 5.81 -6.19
CA SER A 215 -17.75 5.47 -6.64
C SER A 215 -18.71 5.47 -5.46
N LYS A 216 -20.02 5.32 -5.73
CA LYS A 216 -21.02 5.09 -4.66
C LYS A 216 -20.68 3.86 -3.80
N LYS A 217 -20.08 2.83 -4.39
CA LYS A 217 -19.72 1.58 -3.71
C LYS A 217 -18.46 1.71 -2.86
N SER A 218 -17.49 2.51 -3.29
CA SER A 218 -16.21 2.74 -2.59
C SER A 218 -16.19 4.00 -1.71
N HIS A 219 -17.27 4.80 -1.70
CA HIS A 219 -17.35 6.07 -0.97
C HIS A 219 -16.92 5.98 0.50
N ASP A 220 -17.52 5.06 1.25
CA ASP A 220 -17.25 4.94 2.69
C ASP A 220 -15.81 4.46 2.92
N LEU A 221 -15.29 3.58 2.06
CA LEU A 221 -13.92 3.08 2.16
C LEU A 221 -12.90 4.19 1.88
N PHE A 222 -13.10 4.95 0.80
CA PHE A 222 -12.25 6.05 0.43
C PHE A 222 -12.21 7.15 1.50
N THR A 223 -13.39 7.58 1.96
CA THR A 223 -13.49 8.61 3.00
C THR A 223 -12.92 8.14 4.34
N THR A 224 -13.07 6.86 4.68
CA THR A 224 -12.41 6.26 5.85
C THR A 224 -10.89 6.36 5.72
N GLY A 225 -10.31 5.90 4.60
CA GLY A 225 -8.87 5.95 4.37
C GLY A 225 -8.30 7.38 4.46
N LEU A 226 -9.00 8.37 3.88
CA LEU A 226 -8.64 9.78 4.03
C LEU A 226 -8.67 10.22 5.50
N SER A 227 -9.78 9.96 6.19
CA SER A 227 -10.02 10.45 7.56
C SER A 227 -9.05 9.90 8.62
N LEU A 228 -8.42 8.75 8.33
CA LEU A 228 -7.42 8.14 9.20
C LEU A 228 -6.02 8.74 9.02
N SER A 229 -5.76 9.44 7.92
CA SER A 229 -4.43 10.00 7.62
C SER A 229 -4.11 11.21 8.50
N GLU A 230 -2.86 11.31 8.95
CA GLU A 230 -2.41 12.47 9.71
C GLU A 230 -2.47 13.74 8.84
N THR A 231 -2.18 13.60 7.55
CA THR A 231 -2.29 14.69 6.56
C THR A 231 -3.67 15.35 6.57
N VAL A 232 -4.74 14.55 6.63
CA VAL A 232 -6.12 15.06 6.69
C VAL A 232 -6.48 15.58 8.09
N LEU A 233 -6.08 14.85 9.14
CA LEU A 233 -6.37 15.24 10.53
C LEU A 233 -5.73 16.58 10.93
N LEU A 234 -4.61 16.93 10.31
CA LEU A 234 -3.90 18.18 10.57
C LEU A 234 -4.30 19.33 9.62
N LEU A 235 -5.28 19.13 8.72
CA LEU A 235 -5.74 20.21 7.84
C LEU A 235 -6.34 21.37 8.66
N PRO A 236 -6.02 22.63 8.32
CA PRO A 236 -6.73 23.78 8.87
C PRO A 236 -8.23 23.70 8.58
N ASP A 237 -9.07 24.25 9.48
CA ASP A 237 -10.53 24.20 9.35
C ASP A 237 -11.04 24.66 7.97
N SER A 238 -10.44 25.69 7.38
CA SER A 238 -10.79 26.18 6.06
C SER A 238 -10.54 25.16 4.95
N LYS A 239 -9.40 24.45 5.01
CA LYS A 239 -9.06 23.37 4.07
C LYS A 239 -9.90 22.13 4.32
N MET A 240 -10.26 21.86 5.58
CA MET A 240 -11.15 20.76 5.88
C MET A 240 -12.55 20.97 5.31
N GLU A 241 -13.08 22.19 5.43
CA GLU A 241 -14.37 22.54 4.83
C GLU A 241 -14.33 22.50 3.31
N GLU A 242 -13.22 22.95 2.71
CA GLU A 242 -12.95 22.81 1.27
C GLU A 242 -12.98 21.33 0.84
N LEU A 243 -12.25 20.45 1.53
CA LEU A 243 -12.22 19.02 1.23
C LEU A 243 -13.61 18.38 1.34
N ARG A 244 -14.37 18.70 2.39
CA ARG A 244 -15.76 18.23 2.56
C ARG A 244 -16.67 18.69 1.43
N THR A 245 -16.52 19.95 1.01
CA THR A 245 -17.28 20.52 -0.11
C THR A 245 -16.96 19.77 -1.40
N ARG A 246 -15.67 19.56 -1.70
CA ARG A 246 -15.24 18.81 -2.89
C ARG A 246 -15.77 17.36 -2.86
N LEU A 247 -15.63 16.65 -1.75
CA LEU A 247 -16.17 15.30 -1.56
C LEU A 247 -17.68 15.22 -1.81
N LYS A 248 -18.44 16.20 -1.29
CA LYS A 248 -19.89 16.29 -1.50
C LYS A 248 -20.21 16.48 -2.98
N LEU A 249 -19.53 17.39 -3.67
CA LEU A 249 -19.75 17.65 -5.09
C LEU A 249 -19.48 16.41 -5.95
N VAL A 250 -18.38 15.69 -5.70
CA VAL A 250 -18.09 14.45 -6.43
C VAL A 250 -19.16 13.39 -6.15
N LYS A 251 -19.62 13.26 -4.90
CA LYS A 251 -20.68 12.30 -4.53
C LYS A 251 -21.99 12.57 -5.26
N GLU A 252 -22.34 13.84 -5.48
CA GLU A 252 -23.57 14.24 -6.19
C GLU A 252 -23.52 13.95 -7.69
N GLN A 253 -22.34 13.73 -8.27
CA GLN A 253 -22.13 13.46 -9.70
C GLN A 253 -22.15 11.96 -10.06
N LEU A 254 -22.06 11.08 -9.06
CA LEU A 254 -22.07 9.62 -9.19
C LEU A 254 -23.49 9.05 -9.08
#